data_AF-A0A9N9AM95-F1
#
_entry.id   AF-A0A9N9AM95-F1
#
_cell.length_a   1.000
_cell.length_b   1.000
_cell.length_c   1.000
_cell.angle_alpha   90.00
_cell.angle_beta   90.00
_cell.angle_gamma   90.00
#
_symmetry.space_group_name_H-M   'P 1'
#
loop_
_entity.id
_entity.type
_entity.pdbx_description
1 polymer ?
#
loop_
_entity_poly.entity_id
_entity_poly.type
_entity_poly.pdbx_seq_one_letter_code
_entity_poly.pdbx_strand_id
1 'polypeptide(L)'
;MATFKVLRLLAVLVVMFTALAICAPTVNLRHEKRATPVMNVPAPGPGARAIKSTQNVSWWCNLCGSGPVNIQIIKKGDGVVFTTTGQNANSGSKDFFVDPAWATDGSTYSVKVTDPQTGATGTSSQFTVFKTKE
;
A
#
# COMPACT_ATOMS: atom_id res chain seq x y z
N MET A 1 -71.53 -5.93 -20.13
CA MET A 1 -70.60 -5.06 -20.90
C MET A 1 -69.51 -4.40 -20.04
N ALA A 2 -69.11 -4.99 -18.89
CA ALA A 2 -68.10 -4.43 -17.98
C ALA A 2 -66.77 -5.22 -17.98
N THR A 3 -66.82 -6.50 -18.32
CA THR A 3 -65.70 -7.45 -18.34
C THR A 3 -64.63 -7.12 -19.40
N PHE A 4 -65.03 -6.56 -20.54
CA PHE A 4 -64.11 -6.24 -21.63
C PHE A 4 -63.21 -5.01 -21.33
N LYS A 5 -63.68 -4.09 -20.47
CA LYS A 5 -62.92 -2.90 -20.06
C LYS A 5 -61.83 -3.26 -19.04
N VAL A 6 -62.12 -4.16 -18.10
CA VAL A 6 -61.19 -4.61 -17.07
C VAL A 6 -60.03 -5.41 -17.69
N LEU A 7 -60.31 -6.27 -18.66
CA LEU A 7 -59.29 -7.08 -19.34
C LEU A 7 -58.29 -6.21 -20.14
N ARG A 8 -58.79 -5.14 -20.79
CA ARG A 8 -57.95 -4.17 -21.51
C ARG A 8 -57.07 -3.35 -20.57
N LEU A 9 -57.58 -2.95 -19.41
CA LEU A 9 -56.79 -2.23 -18.41
C LEU A 9 -55.66 -3.12 -17.84
N LEU A 10 -55.96 -4.40 -17.58
CA LEU A 10 -54.98 -5.36 -17.08
C LEU A 10 -53.86 -5.61 -18.10
N ALA A 11 -54.21 -5.72 -19.39
CA ALA A 11 -53.23 -5.91 -20.46
C ALA A 11 -52.28 -4.71 -20.61
N VAL A 12 -52.79 -3.48 -20.54
CA VAL A 12 -51.95 -2.26 -20.57
C VAL A 12 -51.02 -2.20 -19.36
N LEU A 13 -51.50 -2.60 -18.19
CA LEU A 13 -50.70 -2.63 -16.96
C LEU A 13 -49.56 -3.67 -17.07
N VAL A 14 -49.85 -4.87 -17.56
CA VAL A 14 -48.83 -5.92 -17.78
C VAL A 14 -47.77 -5.47 -18.79
N VAL A 15 -48.16 -4.81 -19.89
CA VAL A 15 -47.22 -4.27 -20.89
C VAL A 15 -46.30 -3.20 -20.28
N MET A 16 -46.85 -2.28 -19.47
CA MET A 16 -46.07 -1.26 -18.75
C MET A 16 -45.06 -1.88 -17.78
N PHE A 17 -45.47 -2.90 -16.99
CA PHE A 17 -44.56 -3.58 -16.07
C PHE A 17 -43.47 -4.38 -16.78
N THR A 18 -43.76 -4.99 -17.94
CA THR A 18 -42.73 -5.67 -18.74
C THR A 18 -41.73 -4.70 -19.38
N ALA A 19 -42.16 -3.50 -19.79
CA ALA A 19 -41.27 -2.49 -20.36
C ALA A 19 -40.33 -1.87 -19.31
N LEU A 20 -40.79 -1.70 -18.07
CA LEU A 20 -39.98 -1.19 -16.96
C LEU A 20 -38.88 -2.17 -16.50
N ALA A 21 -39.08 -3.48 -16.65
CA ALA A 21 -38.09 -4.49 -16.29
C ALA A 21 -36.91 -4.59 -17.28
N ILE A 22 -37.09 -4.15 -18.53
CA ILE A 22 -36.05 -4.20 -19.58
C ILE A 22 -35.15 -2.95 -19.54
N CYS A 23 -35.65 -1.85 -18.98
CA CYS A 23 -34.90 -0.60 -18.78
C CYS A 23 -34.42 -0.40 -17.34
N ALA A 24 -34.28 -1.47 -16.54
CA ALA A 24 -33.43 -1.34 -15.37
C ALA A 24 -32.02 -1.07 -15.90
N PRO A 25 -31.43 0.13 -15.68
CA PRO A 25 -30.01 0.24 -15.89
C PRO A 25 -29.41 -0.83 -14.98
N THR A 26 -28.77 -1.84 -15.57
CA THR A 26 -27.79 -2.61 -14.82
C THR A 26 -26.86 -1.56 -14.29
N VAL A 27 -27.04 -1.19 -13.02
CA VAL A 27 -26.07 -0.46 -12.25
C VAL A 27 -24.89 -1.40 -12.27
N ASN A 28 -24.07 -1.26 -13.30
CA ASN A 28 -22.69 -1.67 -13.27
C ASN A 28 -22.17 -0.85 -12.11
N LEU A 29 -22.25 -1.43 -10.90
CA LEU A 29 -21.25 -1.26 -9.86
C LEU A 29 -19.95 -1.80 -10.46
N ARG A 30 -19.49 -1.14 -11.53
CA ARG A 30 -18.13 -1.15 -11.98
C ARG A 30 -17.45 -0.61 -10.74
N HIS A 31 -16.90 -1.52 -9.96
CA HIS A 31 -15.96 -1.21 -8.90
C HIS A 31 -15.04 -0.17 -9.52
N GLU A 32 -15.27 1.11 -9.20
CA GLU A 32 -14.29 2.14 -9.48
C GLU A 32 -13.03 1.57 -8.87
N LYS A 33 -12.02 1.36 -9.72
CA LYS A 33 -10.76 0.75 -9.32
C LYS A 33 -10.12 1.74 -8.35
N ARG A 34 -10.53 1.69 -7.09
CA ARG A 34 -10.12 2.61 -6.03
C ARG A 34 -8.60 2.50 -6.00
N ALA A 35 -7.94 3.64 -6.08
CA ALA A 35 -6.49 3.68 -6.04
C ALA A 35 -6.00 2.86 -4.85
N THR A 36 -5.13 1.89 -5.10
CA THR A 36 -4.54 1.06 -4.05
C THR A 36 -3.50 1.89 -3.31
N PRO A 37 -3.48 1.86 -1.97
CA PRO A 37 -2.49 2.61 -1.21
C PRO A 37 -1.09 2.04 -1.48
N VAL A 38 -0.15 2.92 -1.84
CA VAL A 38 1.25 2.56 -2.12
C VAL A 38 2.14 3.42 -1.24
N MET A 39 3.09 2.77 -0.57
CA MET A 39 4.08 3.46 0.25
C MET A 39 5.32 3.76 -0.60
N ASN A 40 5.74 5.01 -0.63
CA ASN A 40 6.98 5.43 -1.27
C ASN A 40 8.07 5.56 -0.21
N VAL A 41 9.25 4.99 -0.47
CA VAL A 41 10.38 4.97 0.49
C VAL A 41 11.62 5.53 -0.19
N PRO A 42 11.78 6.87 -0.28
CA PRO A 42 12.89 7.49 -1.02
C PRO A 42 14.24 7.37 -0.31
N ALA A 43 14.27 7.21 1.02
CA ALA A 43 15.49 7.00 1.79
C ALA A 43 15.44 5.68 2.58
N PRO A 44 16.55 4.94 2.70
CA PRO A 44 17.88 5.26 2.17
C PRO A 44 17.95 5.19 0.64
N GLY A 45 18.57 6.19 0.03
CA GLY A 45 18.93 6.16 -1.38
C GLY A 45 20.15 5.26 -1.63
N PRO A 46 20.53 5.05 -2.91
CA PRO A 46 21.68 4.23 -3.25
C PRO A 46 23.00 4.75 -2.66
N GLY A 47 24.01 3.89 -2.63
CA GLY A 47 25.37 4.22 -2.21
C GLY A 47 25.84 3.46 -0.96
N ALA A 48 27.07 3.74 -0.54
CA ALA A 48 27.71 3.05 0.57
C ALA A 48 27.43 3.75 1.90
N ARG A 49 27.21 2.98 2.98
CA ARG A 49 27.00 3.48 4.36
C ARG A 49 28.01 2.86 5.31
N ALA A 50 28.57 3.67 6.19
CA ALA A 50 29.51 3.15 7.17
C ALA A 50 28.80 2.24 8.17
N ILE A 51 29.39 1.10 8.49
CA ILE A 51 29.00 0.33 9.68
C ILE A 51 29.28 1.20 10.91
N LYS A 52 28.45 1.10 11.96
CA LYS A 52 28.43 1.98 13.12
C LYS A 52 27.99 3.44 12.83
N SER A 53 27.30 3.68 11.71
CA SER A 53 26.70 5.01 11.42
C SER A 53 25.19 5.02 11.59
N THR A 54 24.65 6.18 11.91
CA THR A 54 23.20 6.44 11.91
C THR A 54 22.75 6.82 10.51
N GLN A 55 21.70 6.17 10.04
CA GLN A 55 21.07 6.37 8.75
C GLN A 55 19.60 6.72 8.95
N ASN A 56 18.99 7.33 7.94
CA ASN A 56 17.57 7.70 7.98
C ASN A 56 16.78 6.91 6.93
N VAL A 57 15.62 6.40 7.33
CA VAL A 57 14.56 5.96 6.43
C VAL A 57 13.48 7.03 6.40
N SER A 58 12.96 7.34 5.22
CA SER A 58 11.82 8.25 5.06
C SER A 58 10.78 7.64 4.14
N TRP A 59 9.52 8.01 4.36
CA TRP A 59 8.39 7.46 3.60
C TRP A 59 7.25 8.45 3.47
N TRP A 60 6.38 8.18 2.48
CA TRP A 60 5.07 8.83 2.35
C TRP A 60 4.07 7.94 1.60
N CYS A 61 2.79 8.11 1.90
CA CYS A 61 1.68 7.40 1.30
C CYS A 61 0.41 8.26 1.32
N ASN A 62 -0.07 8.67 0.15
CA ASN A 62 -1.23 9.57 0.01
C ASN A 62 -2.55 8.99 0.52
N LEU A 63 -2.67 7.67 0.53
CA LEU A 63 -3.89 6.95 0.89
C LEU A 63 -3.77 6.20 2.23
N CYS A 64 -2.70 6.46 2.97
CA CYS A 64 -2.47 5.88 4.29
C CYS A 64 -2.91 6.84 5.40
N GLY A 65 -3.30 6.28 6.54
CA GLY A 65 -3.70 7.03 7.73
C GLY A 65 -2.51 7.54 8.55
N SER A 66 -2.79 8.04 9.75
CA SER A 66 -1.78 8.51 10.70
C SER A 66 -1.24 7.42 11.65
N GLY A 67 -1.60 6.16 11.41
CA GLY A 67 -1.14 5.02 12.20
C GLY A 67 0.38 4.79 12.13
N PRO A 68 0.93 3.90 12.96
CA PRO A 68 2.35 3.54 12.90
C PRO A 68 2.67 2.71 11.66
N VAL A 69 3.95 2.65 11.29
CA VAL A 69 4.47 1.77 10.22
C VAL A 69 5.48 0.78 10.77
N ASN A 70 5.56 -0.39 10.13
CA ASN A 70 6.61 -1.37 10.35
C ASN A 70 7.77 -1.10 9.37
N ILE A 71 8.99 -1.05 9.90
CA ILE A 71 10.21 -0.78 9.13
C ILE A 71 11.12 -2.00 9.26
N GLN A 72 11.57 -2.56 8.15
CA GLN A 72 12.42 -3.74 8.09
C GLN A 72 13.65 -3.46 7.24
N ILE A 73 14.85 -3.73 7.77
CA ILE A 73 16.09 -3.74 6.98
C ILE A 73 16.28 -5.17 6.47
N ILE A 74 16.48 -5.29 5.17
CA ILE A 74 16.58 -6.56 4.47
C ILE A 74 17.96 -6.66 3.86
N LYS A 75 18.71 -7.72 4.19
CA LYS A 75 19.96 -8.08 3.51
C LYS A 75 19.65 -8.91 2.29
N LYS A 76 20.22 -8.54 1.14
CA LYS A 76 20.06 -9.27 -0.11
C LYS A 76 20.63 -10.70 0.06
N GLY A 77 19.77 -11.71 -0.08
CA GLY A 77 20.13 -13.12 0.07
C GLY A 77 19.75 -13.74 1.43
N ASP A 78 19.71 -12.94 2.50
CA ASP A 78 19.53 -13.45 3.88
C ASP A 78 18.19 -13.04 4.52
N GLY A 79 17.48 -12.07 3.95
CA GLY A 79 16.17 -11.64 4.44
C GLY A 79 16.23 -10.52 5.47
N VAL A 80 15.24 -10.45 6.36
CA VAL A 80 15.11 -9.36 7.35
C VAL A 80 16.17 -9.52 8.44
N VAL A 81 16.99 -8.50 8.63
CA VAL A 81 18.07 -8.48 9.63
C VAL A 81 17.81 -7.53 10.79
N PHE A 82 16.91 -6.56 10.62
CA PHE A 82 16.50 -5.61 11.65
C PHE A 82 15.07 -5.16 11.44
N THR A 83 14.34 -4.93 12.54
CA THR A 83 12.95 -4.43 12.50
C THR A 83 12.77 -3.33 13.53
N THR A 84 12.03 -2.29 13.18
CA THR A 84 11.62 -1.21 14.08
C THR A 84 10.26 -0.65 13.64
N THR A 85 9.75 0.35 14.36
CA THR A 85 8.50 1.04 14.03
C THR A 85 8.72 2.54 13.83
N GLY A 86 7.95 3.10 12.90
CA GLY A 86 7.84 4.53 12.65
C GLY A 86 6.46 5.05 13.04
N GLN A 87 6.35 6.34 13.28
CA GLN A 87 5.08 7.02 13.54
C GLN A 87 4.54 7.62 12.24
N ASN A 88 3.23 7.66 12.07
CA ASN A 88 2.53 8.30 10.94
C ASN A 88 2.81 7.65 9.57
N ALA A 89 1.88 6.81 9.11
CA ALA A 89 1.96 6.14 7.81
C ALA A 89 1.75 7.09 6.62
N ASN A 90 1.13 8.25 6.83
CA ASN A 90 0.94 9.24 5.77
C ASN A 90 2.28 9.82 5.29
N SER A 91 3.14 10.22 6.23
CA SER A 91 4.50 10.70 5.94
C SER A 91 5.35 10.68 7.20
N GLY A 92 6.61 10.26 7.09
CA GLY A 92 7.49 10.24 8.24
C GLY A 92 8.93 9.92 7.89
N SER A 93 9.76 9.96 8.94
CA SER A 93 11.14 9.49 8.89
C SER A 93 11.54 8.86 10.23
N LYS A 94 12.54 7.99 10.20
CA LYS A 94 13.08 7.33 11.37
C LYS A 94 14.56 7.05 11.19
N ASP A 95 15.34 7.37 12.20
CA ASP A 95 16.74 7.00 12.24
C ASP A 95 16.92 5.54 12.65
N PHE A 96 17.90 4.87 12.03
CA PHE A 96 18.34 3.54 12.40
C PHE A 96 19.87 3.48 12.40
N PHE A 97 20.42 2.63 13.27
CA PHE A 97 21.86 2.42 13.37
C PHE A 97 22.28 1.21 12.53
N VAL A 98 23.36 1.36 11.75
CA VAL A 98 23.96 0.25 11.00
C VAL A 98 24.79 -0.60 11.97
N ASP A 99 24.11 -1.49 12.68
CA ASP A 99 24.70 -2.31 13.75
C ASP A 99 25.68 -3.35 13.19
N PRO A 100 26.93 -3.41 13.68
CA PRO A 100 27.89 -4.43 13.26
C PRO A 100 27.44 -5.87 13.52
N ALA A 101 26.45 -6.11 14.39
CA ALA A 101 25.90 -7.44 14.65
C ALA A 101 25.22 -8.07 13.42
N TRP A 102 24.62 -7.26 12.54
CA TRP A 102 24.01 -7.72 11.29
C TRP A 102 24.69 -7.19 10.03
N ALA A 103 25.41 -6.07 10.12
CA ALA A 103 26.02 -5.44 8.97
C ALA A 103 27.32 -6.15 8.56
N THR A 104 27.26 -6.87 7.44
CA THR A 104 28.42 -7.47 6.76
C THR A 104 29.01 -6.49 5.73
N ASP A 105 30.32 -6.25 5.81
CA ASP A 105 31.08 -5.41 4.87
C ASP A 105 30.84 -5.83 3.41
N GLY A 106 30.64 -4.85 2.52
CA GLY A 106 30.38 -5.06 1.09
C GLY A 106 28.99 -5.64 0.75
N SER A 107 28.18 -6.03 1.75
CA SER A 107 26.85 -6.56 1.50
C SER A 107 25.85 -5.47 1.11
N THR A 108 24.80 -5.89 0.40
CA THR A 108 23.72 -5.02 -0.08
C THR A 108 22.47 -5.17 0.77
N TYR A 109 21.82 -4.05 1.07
CA TYR A 109 20.62 -3.97 1.90
C TYR A 109 19.56 -3.07 1.25
N SER A 110 18.32 -3.22 1.70
CA SER A 110 17.20 -2.32 1.38
C SER A 110 16.31 -2.16 2.60
N VAL A 111 15.55 -1.09 2.68
CA VAL A 111 14.57 -0.86 3.75
C VAL A 111 13.16 -1.02 3.20
N LYS A 112 12.35 -1.87 3.83
CA LYS A 112 10.92 -2.02 3.55
C LYS A 112 10.12 -1.30 4.63
N VAL A 113 9.13 -0.52 4.20
CA VAL A 113 8.15 0.13 5.09
C VAL A 113 6.78 -0.43 4.77
N THR A 114 5.99 -0.72 5.81
CA THR A 114 4.63 -1.27 5.67
C THR A 114 3.67 -0.58 6.63
N ASP A 115 2.55 -0.08 6.10
CA ASP A 115 1.41 0.34 6.89
C ASP A 115 0.53 -0.90 7.22
N PRO A 116 0.42 -1.31 8.49
CA PRO A 116 -0.37 -2.49 8.86
C PRO A 116 -1.88 -2.28 8.71
N GLN A 117 -2.37 -1.03 8.67
CA GLN A 117 -3.80 -0.74 8.56
C GLN A 117 -4.30 -0.90 7.13
N THR A 118 -3.52 -0.43 6.17
CA THR A 118 -3.90 -0.45 4.74
C THR A 118 -3.22 -1.56 3.94
N GLY A 119 -2.17 -2.18 4.51
CA GLY A 119 -1.30 -3.12 3.79
C GLY A 119 -0.36 -2.44 2.79
N ALA A 120 -0.36 -1.12 2.70
CA ALA A 120 0.52 -0.38 1.80
C ALA A 120 1.98 -0.68 2.14
N THR A 121 2.76 -1.01 1.11
CA THR A 121 4.17 -1.34 1.28
C THR A 121 5.02 -0.65 0.24
N GLY A 122 6.28 -0.44 0.61
CA GLY A 122 7.28 0.25 -0.19
C GLY A 122 8.66 -0.23 0.20
N THR A 123 9.57 -0.25 -0.77
CA THR A 123 10.97 -0.63 -0.53
C THR A 123 11.89 0.45 -1.08
N SER A 124 12.93 0.78 -0.32
CA SER A 124 13.95 1.74 -0.72
C SER A 124 14.80 1.21 -1.88
N SER A 125 15.61 2.11 -2.45
CA SER A 125 16.73 1.67 -3.28
C SER A 125 17.70 0.81 -2.47
N GLN A 126 18.46 -0.04 -3.16
CA GLN A 126 19.52 -0.82 -2.55
C GLN A 126 20.71 0.07 -2.17
N PHE A 127 21.30 -0.19 -1.01
CA PHE A 127 22.52 0.47 -0.53
C PHE A 127 23.51 -0.59 -0.04
N THR A 128 24.80 -0.28 -0.05
CA THR A 128 25.85 -1.14 0.49
C THR A 128 26.33 -0.63 1.84
N VAL A 129 26.95 -1.49 2.63
CA VAL A 129 27.62 -1.07 3.87
C VAL A 129 29.12 -1.35 3.80
N PHE A 130 29.92 -0.54 4.48
CA PHE A 130 31.38 -0.70 4.54
C PHE A 130 31.95 -0.48 5.94
N LYS A 131 33.02 -1.19 6.29
CA LYS A 131 33.78 -0.94 7.52
C LYS A 131 34.64 0.32 7.37
N THR A 132 34.59 1.20 8.36
CA THR A 132 35.56 2.29 8.50
C THR A 132 36.88 1.74 9.03
N LYS A 133 38.01 2.30 8.61
CA LYS A 133 39.31 2.01 9.23
C LYS A 133 39.25 2.53 10.67
N GLU A 134 39.60 1.66 11.64
CA GLU A 134 39.72 2.02 13.06
C GLU A 134 40.98 2.85 13.32
#